data_AF-A0A6N8UNP4-F1
#
_entry.id   AF-A0A6N8UNP4-F1
#
_cell.length_a   1.000
_cell.length_b   1.000
_cell.length_c   1.000
_cell.angle_alpha   90.00
_cell.angle_beta   90.00
_cell.angle_gamma   90.00
#
_symmetry.space_group_name_H-M   'P 1'
#
loop_
_entity.id
_entity.type
_entity.pdbx_description
1 polymer ?
#
loop_
_entity_poly.entity_id
_entity_poly.type
_entity_poly.pdbx_seq_one_letter_code
_entity_poly.pdbx_strand_id
1 'polypeptide(L)'
;MSIDGHIMMAEVQTAGRGRRGRKWETPFGKTVALSLGVSIDMPASAVSCLSLVVGVAVAEALLSVGVADVRLKWPNDVLIEGGKVGGILTELVVATKPVEVVVGIGINVGSASTIRQVVDYPVADVCDYVEGPVRNRLVAELINHVVRQCRYLEANGFASLRERWMQLDAFRSREVVITSPNERVHGKAVGLGSNGELLIQTEDGKRRKILGGDVSLRELA
;
A
#
# COMPACT_ATOMS: atom_id res chain seq x y z
N MET A 1 4.97 15.45 22.27
CA MET A 1 3.58 15.69 21.84
C MET A 1 3.23 14.54 20.92
N SER A 2 2.10 13.86 21.15
CA SER A 2 1.68 12.76 20.28
C SER A 2 1.36 13.28 18.87
N ILE A 3 1.65 12.46 17.87
CA ILE A 3 1.28 12.75 16.47
C ILE A 3 -0.11 12.22 16.10
N ASP A 4 -0.79 11.52 17.02
CA ASP A 4 -2.06 10.84 16.73
C ASP A 4 -3.14 11.82 16.23
N GLY A 5 -3.83 11.42 15.16
CA GLY A 5 -4.89 12.21 14.54
C GLY A 5 -4.42 13.44 13.76
N HIS A 6 -3.11 13.73 13.73
CA HIS A 6 -2.59 14.81 12.88
C HIS A 6 -2.61 14.38 11.41
N ILE A 7 -3.14 15.25 10.55
CA ILE A 7 -3.24 15.01 9.11
C ILE A 7 -2.54 16.14 8.38
N MET A 8 -1.68 15.77 7.42
CA MET A 8 -0.96 16.71 6.56
C MET A 8 -1.26 16.38 5.10
N MET A 9 -1.52 17.40 4.31
CA MET A 9 -1.67 17.29 2.86
C MET A 9 -0.79 18.31 2.17
N ALA A 10 -0.35 17.97 0.96
CA ALA A 10 0.39 18.88 0.11
C ALA A 10 -0.11 18.80 -1.33
N GLU A 11 -0.23 19.95 -1.99
CA GLU A 11 -0.50 20.01 -3.44
C GLU A 11 0.74 19.61 -4.27
N VAL A 12 1.94 19.78 -3.70
CA VAL A 12 3.24 19.41 -4.28
C VAL A 12 4.17 18.93 -3.17
N GLN A 13 4.90 17.84 -3.43
CA GLN A 13 6.06 17.43 -2.65
C GLN A 13 7.33 17.61 -3.48
N THR A 14 8.20 18.54 -3.08
CA THR A 14 9.48 18.79 -3.77
C THR A 14 10.50 17.67 -3.55
N ALA A 15 10.33 16.90 -2.48
CA ALA A 15 11.19 15.77 -2.12
C ALA A 15 10.34 14.56 -1.68
N GLY A 16 9.26 14.25 -2.42
CA GLY A 16 8.40 13.09 -2.18
C GLY A 16 9.19 11.78 -2.20
N ARG A 17 8.93 10.89 -1.23
CA ARG A 17 9.67 9.64 -1.04
C ARG A 17 8.73 8.44 -1.07
N GLY A 18 9.19 7.39 -1.72
CA GLY A 18 8.68 6.04 -1.59
C GLY A 18 9.67 5.14 -0.84
N ARG A 19 9.36 3.85 -0.76
CA ARG A 19 10.23 2.84 -0.13
C ARG A 19 11.60 2.79 -0.80
N ARG A 20 12.62 2.51 0.00
CA ARG A 20 14.02 2.34 -0.43
C ARG A 20 14.60 3.59 -1.11
N GLY A 21 14.15 4.78 -0.71
CA GLY A 21 14.65 6.06 -1.22
C GLY A 21 14.20 6.41 -2.63
N ARG A 22 13.29 5.63 -3.25
CA ARG A 22 12.70 5.98 -4.54
C ARG A 22 11.95 7.30 -4.43
N LYS A 23 12.00 8.11 -5.49
CA LYS A 23 11.21 9.35 -5.56
C LYS A 23 9.74 9.04 -5.78
N TRP A 24 8.86 9.81 -5.14
CA TRP A 24 7.43 9.82 -5.42
C TRP A 24 7.06 11.14 -6.10
N GLU A 25 6.62 11.09 -7.36
CA GLU A 25 6.27 12.27 -8.13
C GLU A 25 4.93 12.85 -7.69
N THR A 26 4.91 14.15 -7.39
CA THR A 26 3.71 14.86 -6.93
C THR A 26 3.54 16.15 -7.74
N PRO A 27 3.09 16.07 -9.01
CA PRO A 27 2.80 17.27 -9.79
C PRO A 27 1.64 18.06 -9.16
N PHE A 28 1.68 19.38 -9.28
CA PHE A 28 0.73 20.27 -8.60
C PHE A 28 -0.73 19.86 -8.82
N GLY A 29 -1.39 19.46 -7.74
CA GLY A 29 -2.81 19.10 -7.72
C GLY A 29 -3.18 17.83 -8.50
N LYS A 30 -2.20 17.04 -8.96
CA LYS A 30 -2.41 15.81 -9.74
C LYS A 30 -2.20 14.51 -8.95
N THR A 31 -1.86 14.63 -7.67
CA THR A 31 -1.65 13.50 -6.77
C THR A 31 -2.28 13.84 -5.43
N VAL A 32 -2.93 12.87 -4.78
CA VAL A 32 -3.22 12.95 -3.35
C VAL A 32 -1.94 12.59 -2.62
N ALA A 33 -1.29 13.57 -1.99
CA ALA A 33 -0.18 13.36 -1.06
C ALA A 33 -0.66 13.63 0.37
N LEU A 34 -0.94 12.56 1.10
CA LEU A 34 -1.59 12.56 2.41
C LEU A 34 -0.70 11.85 3.43
N SER A 35 -0.49 12.46 4.59
CA SER A 35 0.15 11.82 5.74
C SER A 35 -0.77 11.87 6.95
N LEU A 36 -0.93 10.75 7.65
CA LEU A 36 -1.66 10.64 8.91
C LEU A 36 -0.72 10.17 10.01
N GLY A 37 -0.70 10.86 11.14
CA GLY A 37 -0.12 10.34 12.37
C GLY A 37 -1.13 9.44 13.06
N VAL A 38 -0.73 8.21 13.36
CA VAL A 38 -1.57 7.21 14.04
C VAL A 38 -0.84 6.67 15.27
N SER A 39 -1.52 6.64 16.41
CA SER A 39 -1.12 5.87 17.58
C SER A 39 -1.88 4.55 17.58
N ILE A 40 -1.17 3.45 17.78
CA ILE A 40 -1.73 2.10 17.77
C ILE A 40 -1.33 1.40 19.07
N ASP A 41 -2.29 0.91 19.84
CA ASP A 41 -2.05 0.21 21.12
C ASP A 41 -1.54 -1.24 20.94
N MET A 42 -0.46 -1.39 20.16
CA MET A 42 0.17 -2.66 19.82
C MET A 42 1.68 -2.60 20.02
N PRO A 43 2.36 -3.75 20.19
CA PRO A 43 3.83 -3.78 20.19
C PRO A 43 4.39 -3.45 18.79
N ALA A 44 5.59 -2.88 18.73
CA ALA A 44 6.25 -2.51 17.48
C ALA A 44 6.42 -3.68 16.48
N SER A 45 6.54 -4.91 16.98
CA SER A 45 6.62 -6.11 16.16
C SER A 45 5.34 -6.36 15.32
N ALA A 46 4.19 -5.84 15.73
CA ALA A 46 2.94 -5.97 15.00
C ALA A 46 2.76 -4.91 13.90
N VAL A 47 3.57 -3.85 13.90
CA VAL A 47 3.47 -2.73 12.92
C VAL A 47 3.87 -3.17 11.51
N SER A 48 4.60 -4.27 11.36
CA SER A 48 5.00 -4.79 10.04
C SER A 48 3.83 -5.02 9.09
N CYS A 49 2.63 -5.31 9.62
CA CYS A 49 1.42 -5.52 8.84
C CYS A 49 0.65 -4.23 8.52
N LEU A 50 1.00 -3.09 9.12
CA LEU A 50 0.22 -1.85 9.03
C LEU A 50 0.09 -1.34 7.59
N SER A 51 1.15 -1.45 6.77
CA SER A 51 1.06 -1.09 5.34
C SER A 51 0.03 -1.94 4.58
N LEU A 52 -0.21 -3.19 5.00
CA LEU A 52 -1.20 -4.07 4.39
C LEU A 52 -2.61 -3.68 4.82
N VAL A 53 -2.78 -3.35 6.10
CA VAL A 53 -4.03 -2.83 6.67
C VAL A 53 -4.44 -1.52 6.01
N VAL A 54 -3.50 -0.58 5.88
CA VAL A 54 -3.71 0.67 5.13
C VAL A 54 -3.97 0.36 3.66
N GLY A 55 -3.35 -0.68 3.09
CA GLY A 55 -3.66 -1.16 1.74
C GLY A 55 -5.13 -1.50 1.56
N VAL A 56 -5.71 -2.27 2.49
CA VAL A 56 -7.15 -2.58 2.49
C VAL A 56 -7.98 -1.29 2.59
N ALA A 57 -7.63 -0.38 3.51
CA ALA A 57 -8.32 0.89 3.66
C ALA A 57 -8.32 1.74 2.38
N VAL A 58 -7.18 1.84 1.71
CA VAL A 58 -7.03 2.59 0.45
C VAL A 58 -7.85 1.93 -0.66
N ALA A 59 -7.84 0.60 -0.75
CA ALA A 59 -8.65 -0.10 -1.73
C ALA A 59 -10.15 0.14 -1.51
N GLU A 60 -10.62 0.08 -0.26
CA GLU A 60 -12.02 0.34 0.09
C GLU A 60 -12.43 1.80 -0.17
N ALA A 61 -11.52 2.75 0.06
CA ALA A 61 -11.74 4.15 -0.30
C ALA A 61 -11.89 4.35 -1.82
N LEU A 62 -11.03 3.71 -2.62
CA LEU A 62 -11.09 3.77 -4.09
C LEU A 62 -12.37 3.14 -4.64
N LEU A 63 -12.77 1.98 -4.11
CA LEU A 63 -14.04 1.35 -4.45
C LEU A 63 -15.22 2.27 -4.10
N SER A 64 -15.18 2.92 -2.94
CA SER A 64 -16.25 3.83 -2.47
C SER A 64 -16.42 5.08 -3.34
N VAL A 65 -15.38 5.52 -4.06
CA VAL A 65 -15.47 6.66 -4.99
C VAL A 65 -15.77 6.27 -6.43
N GLY A 66 -15.98 4.98 -6.72
CA GLY A 66 -16.46 4.50 -8.02
C GLY A 66 -15.46 3.71 -8.87
N VAL A 67 -14.25 3.43 -8.36
CA VAL A 67 -13.30 2.56 -9.09
C VAL A 67 -13.76 1.10 -8.97
N ALA A 68 -13.85 0.36 -10.08
CA ALA A 68 -14.44 -0.98 -10.08
C ALA A 68 -13.49 -2.12 -9.69
N ASP A 69 -12.24 -2.13 -10.17
CA ASP A 69 -11.27 -3.20 -9.91
C ASP A 69 -9.99 -2.66 -9.27
N VAL A 70 -9.98 -2.68 -7.93
CA VAL A 70 -8.82 -2.28 -7.14
C VAL A 70 -8.12 -3.51 -6.57
N ARG A 71 -6.81 -3.59 -6.78
CA ARG A 71 -5.96 -4.69 -6.31
C ARG A 71 -4.81 -4.19 -5.46
N LEU A 72 -4.29 -5.07 -4.62
CA LEU A 72 -3.15 -4.81 -3.75
C LEU A 72 -1.97 -5.64 -4.20
N LYS A 73 -0.82 -4.99 -4.32
CA LYS A 73 0.46 -5.62 -4.57
C LYS A 73 1.31 -5.51 -3.33
N TRP A 74 1.67 -6.65 -2.78
CA TRP A 74 2.51 -6.71 -1.58
C TRP A 74 3.85 -5.98 -1.80
N PRO A 75 4.37 -5.25 -0.81
CA PRO A 75 3.76 -5.01 0.50
C PRO A 75 2.92 -3.71 0.58
N ASN A 76 2.95 -2.85 -0.44
CA ASN A 76 2.53 -1.45 -0.26
C ASN A 76 2.02 -0.72 -1.50
N ASP A 77 1.84 -1.42 -2.63
CA ASP A 77 1.37 -0.81 -3.87
C ASP A 77 -0.12 -1.08 -4.06
N VAL A 78 -0.84 -0.09 -4.59
CA VAL A 78 -2.25 -0.20 -4.97
C VAL A 78 -2.36 -0.11 -6.48
N LEU A 79 -3.13 -1.02 -7.07
CA LEU A 79 -3.27 -1.17 -8.51
C LEU A 79 -4.73 -1.00 -8.93
N ILE A 80 -4.94 -0.46 -10.13
CA ILE A 80 -6.21 -0.51 -10.87
C ILE A 80 -5.91 -1.16 -12.22
N GLU A 81 -6.63 -2.23 -12.56
CA GLU A 81 -6.41 -2.99 -13.81
C GLU A 81 -4.93 -3.36 -14.09
N GLY A 82 -4.18 -3.65 -13.02
CA GLY A 82 -2.75 -3.98 -13.10
C GLY A 82 -1.79 -2.77 -13.18
N GLY A 83 -2.30 -1.56 -13.42
CA GLY A 83 -1.53 -0.32 -13.35
C GLY A 83 -1.40 0.21 -11.92
N LYS A 84 -0.21 0.66 -11.53
CA LYS A 84 0.00 1.26 -10.20
C LYS A 84 -0.69 2.62 -10.12
N VAL A 85 -1.69 2.74 -9.25
CA VAL A 85 -2.38 4.00 -8.96
C VAL A 85 -1.79 4.70 -7.75
N GLY A 86 -1.18 3.95 -6.82
CA GLY A 86 -0.74 4.53 -5.57
C GLY A 86 0.24 3.68 -4.79
N GLY A 87 0.80 4.29 -3.76
CA GLY A 87 1.75 3.67 -2.84
C GLY A 87 1.52 4.13 -1.42
N ILE A 88 1.83 3.22 -0.49
CA ILE A 88 1.75 3.44 0.95
C ILE A 88 3.17 3.40 1.53
N LEU A 89 3.44 4.27 2.48
CA LEU A 89 4.68 4.30 3.25
C LEU A 89 4.33 4.46 4.74
N THR A 90 4.79 3.52 5.56
CA THR A 90 4.61 3.59 7.02
C THR A 90 5.96 3.80 7.69
N GLU A 91 6.09 4.87 8.47
CA GLU A 91 7.34 5.23 9.15
C GLU A 91 7.12 5.29 10.67
N LEU A 92 7.85 4.46 11.40
CA LEU A 92 7.76 4.38 12.86
C LEU A 92 8.42 5.60 13.50
N VAL A 93 7.69 6.27 14.39
CA VAL A 93 8.16 7.43 15.17
C VAL A 93 8.46 7.03 16.61
N VAL A 94 7.55 6.26 17.23
CA VAL A 94 7.71 5.74 18.59
C VAL A 94 7.56 4.22 18.56
N ALA A 95 8.60 3.51 19.04
CA ALA A 95 8.67 2.05 19.03
C ALA A 95 8.25 1.39 20.36
N THR A 96 7.81 2.17 21.34
CA THR A 96 7.24 1.69 22.62
C THR A 96 5.72 1.65 22.51
N LYS A 97 5.04 0.76 23.24
CA LYS A 97 3.57 0.70 23.24
C LYS A 97 2.97 1.90 24.02
N PRO A 98 2.01 2.67 23.46
CA PRO A 98 1.47 2.56 22.11
C PRO A 98 2.44 3.10 21.07
N VAL A 99 2.56 2.40 19.94
CA VAL A 99 3.45 2.83 18.85
C VAL A 99 2.86 4.02 18.13
N GLU A 100 3.72 4.93 17.67
CA GLU A 100 3.31 6.04 16.81
C GLU A 100 3.93 5.88 15.43
N VAL A 101 3.10 6.00 14.39
CA VAL A 101 3.50 5.80 12.99
C VAL A 101 2.98 6.94 12.13
N VAL A 102 3.78 7.40 11.18
CA VAL A 102 3.31 8.23 10.07
C VAL A 102 2.93 7.32 8.91
N VAL A 103 1.66 7.39 8.50
CA VAL A 103 1.12 6.70 7.33
C VAL A 103 1.06 7.70 6.17
N GLY A 104 2.01 7.59 5.24
CA GLY A 104 2.02 8.31 3.98
C GLY A 104 1.27 7.54 2.88
N ILE A 105 0.37 8.24 2.18
CA ILE A 105 -0.46 7.71 1.09
C ILE A 105 -0.29 8.64 -0.11
N GLY A 106 0.18 8.07 -1.22
CA GLY A 106 0.29 8.74 -2.51
C GLY A 106 -0.65 8.09 -3.52
N ILE A 107 -1.61 8.84 -4.09
CA ILE A 107 -2.54 8.34 -5.12
C ILE A 107 -2.54 9.26 -6.34
N ASN A 108 -2.41 8.69 -7.54
CA ASN A 108 -2.50 9.42 -8.81
C ASN A 108 -3.94 9.86 -9.09
N VAL A 109 -4.14 11.17 -9.28
CA VAL A 109 -5.44 11.80 -9.57
C VAL A 109 -5.22 12.89 -10.63
N GLY A 110 -4.91 12.47 -11.85
CA GLY A 110 -4.61 13.27 -13.03
C GLY A 110 -3.12 13.41 -13.34
N SER A 111 -2.26 12.53 -12.83
CA SER A 111 -0.79 12.55 -12.99
C SER A 111 -0.24 11.47 -13.93
N ALA A 112 -1.04 10.46 -14.30
CA ALA A 112 -0.50 9.29 -14.99
C ALA A 112 0.18 9.62 -16.34
N SER A 113 -0.32 10.58 -17.11
CA SER A 113 0.33 10.98 -18.38
C SER A 113 1.75 11.50 -18.18
N THR A 114 2.01 12.27 -17.12
CA THR A 114 3.34 12.75 -16.75
C THR A 114 4.21 11.61 -16.21
N ILE A 115 3.66 10.76 -15.35
CA ILE A 115 4.43 9.67 -14.72
C ILE A 115 4.82 8.60 -15.74
N ARG A 116 3.93 8.24 -16.68
CA ARG A 116 4.18 7.25 -17.74
C ARG A 116 5.37 7.63 -18.64
N GLN A 117 5.81 8.89 -18.65
CA GLN A 117 6.98 9.34 -19.42
C GLN A 117 8.32 9.02 -18.74
N VAL A 118 8.30 8.71 -17.43
CA VAL A 118 9.53 8.57 -16.62
C VAL A 118 9.63 7.21 -15.91
N VAL A 119 8.68 6.30 -16.15
CA VAL A 119 8.68 4.96 -15.53
C VAL A 119 8.41 3.86 -16.56
N ASP A 120 9.05 2.71 -16.36
CA ASP A 120 8.96 1.54 -17.23
C ASP A 120 7.94 0.50 -16.76
N TYR A 121 6.97 0.90 -15.93
CA TYR A 121 5.93 0.02 -15.41
C TYR A 121 4.53 0.60 -15.63
N PRO A 122 3.46 -0.24 -15.67
CA PRO A 122 2.09 0.24 -15.82
C PRO A 122 1.67 1.20 -14.70
N VAL A 123 1.10 2.35 -15.09
CA VAL A 123 0.59 3.39 -14.17
C VAL A 123 -0.89 3.61 -14.44
N ALA A 124 -1.68 3.60 -13.38
CA ALA A 124 -3.11 3.93 -13.38
C ALA A 124 -3.35 5.29 -12.73
N ASP A 125 -4.53 5.86 -13.02
CA ASP A 125 -5.00 7.13 -12.51
C ASP A 125 -6.46 7.02 -12.10
N VAL A 126 -6.86 7.59 -10.96
CA VAL A 126 -8.27 7.56 -10.54
C VAL A 126 -9.18 8.26 -11.55
N CYS A 127 -8.69 9.33 -12.20
CA CYS A 127 -9.46 10.09 -13.17
C CYS A 127 -9.73 9.33 -14.48
N ASP A 128 -9.02 8.23 -14.74
CA ASP A 128 -9.30 7.35 -15.89
C ASP A 128 -10.59 6.52 -15.66
N TYR A 129 -11.07 6.42 -14.41
CA TYR A 129 -12.17 5.53 -13.99
C TYR A 129 -13.34 6.22 -13.31
N VAL A 130 -13.19 7.48 -12.90
CA VAL A 130 -14.22 8.23 -12.17
C VAL A 130 -14.44 9.58 -12.84
N GLU A 131 -15.68 9.82 -13.26
CA GLU A 131 -16.07 11.10 -13.86
C GLU A 131 -16.22 12.21 -12.80
N GLY A 132 -15.80 13.42 -13.16
CA GLY A 132 -15.97 14.62 -12.35
C GLY A 132 -14.98 14.78 -11.17
N PRO A 133 -15.17 15.78 -10.30
CA PRO A 133 -14.25 16.08 -9.21
C PRO A 133 -14.24 14.96 -8.14
N VAL A 134 -13.16 14.19 -8.09
CA VAL A 134 -13.03 13.05 -7.16
C VAL A 134 -12.09 13.31 -5.98
N ARG A 135 -11.12 14.23 -6.12
CA ARG A 135 -9.96 14.34 -5.22
C ARG A 135 -10.33 14.54 -3.74
N ASN A 136 -11.15 15.53 -3.41
CA ASN A 136 -11.53 15.82 -2.03
C ASN A 136 -12.41 14.71 -1.42
N ARG A 137 -13.30 14.12 -2.24
CA ARG A 137 -14.11 12.96 -1.83
C ARG A 137 -13.20 11.78 -1.50
N LEU A 138 -12.22 11.49 -2.36
CA LEU A 138 -11.24 10.44 -2.14
C LEU A 138 -10.42 10.68 -0.87
N VAL A 139 -9.96 11.90 -0.61
CA VAL A 139 -9.24 12.24 0.64
C VAL A 139 -10.10 11.93 1.87
N ALA A 140 -11.38 12.34 1.87
CA ALA A 140 -12.27 12.06 2.99
C ALA A 140 -12.47 10.55 3.21
N GLU A 141 -12.69 9.79 2.13
CA GLU A 141 -12.79 8.34 2.19
C GLU A 141 -11.51 7.68 2.68
N LEU A 142 -10.34 8.12 2.21
CA LEU A 142 -9.04 7.62 2.66
C LEU A 142 -8.87 7.79 4.16
N ILE A 143 -9.14 8.98 4.70
CA ILE A 143 -9.03 9.26 6.13
C ILE A 143 -10.00 8.37 6.92
N ASN A 144 -11.26 8.32 6.50
CA ASN A 144 -12.30 7.54 7.18
C ASN A 144 -11.98 6.04 7.23
N HIS A 145 -11.54 5.46 6.11
CA HIS A 145 -11.19 4.05 6.03
C HIS A 145 -9.91 3.74 6.79
N VAL A 146 -8.88 4.58 6.70
CA VAL A 146 -7.61 4.36 7.44
C VAL A 146 -7.84 4.37 8.95
N VAL A 147 -8.53 5.39 9.47
CA VAL A 147 -8.83 5.48 10.91
C VAL A 147 -9.66 4.27 11.38
N ARG A 148 -10.65 3.86 10.59
CA ARG A 148 -11.49 2.70 10.90
C ARG A 148 -10.67 1.40 10.94
N GLN A 149 -9.83 1.18 9.93
CA GLN A 149 -9.04 -0.04 9.81
C GLN A 149 -7.93 -0.12 10.89
N CYS A 150 -7.33 1.01 11.28
CA CYS A 150 -6.40 1.07 12.41
C CYS A 150 -7.08 0.67 13.73
N ARG A 151 -8.27 1.23 14.04
CA ARG A 151 -9.03 0.84 15.23
C ARG A 151 -9.46 -0.64 15.19
N TYR A 152 -9.85 -1.12 14.01
CA TYR A 152 -10.22 -2.53 13.85
C TYR A 152 -9.02 -3.46 14.07
N LEU A 153 -7.84 -3.07 13.58
CA LEU A 153 -6.58 -3.78 13.82
C LEU A 153 -6.24 -3.85 15.32
N GLU A 154 -6.39 -2.76 16.07
CA GLU A 154 -6.15 -2.76 17.52
C GLU A 154 -7.07 -3.74 18.26
N ALA A 155 -8.36 -3.74 17.91
CA ALA A 155 -9.36 -4.54 18.58
C ALA A 155 -9.32 -6.03 18.20
N ASN A 156 -8.98 -6.37 16.95
CA ASN A 156 -9.15 -7.72 16.39
C ASN A 156 -7.84 -8.37 15.92
N GLY A 157 -6.74 -7.62 15.87
CA GLY A 157 -5.46 -8.07 15.34
C GLY A 157 -5.47 -8.31 13.82
N PHE A 158 -4.29 -8.55 13.24
CA PHE A 158 -4.11 -8.64 11.78
C PHE A 158 -4.83 -9.83 11.13
N ALA A 159 -5.05 -10.92 11.87
CA ALA A 159 -5.69 -12.12 11.34
C ALA A 159 -7.05 -11.81 10.70
N SER A 160 -7.80 -10.89 11.28
CA SER A 160 -9.12 -10.43 10.81
C SER A 160 -9.07 -9.67 9.48
N LEU A 161 -7.98 -8.97 9.18
CA LEU A 161 -7.80 -8.18 7.95
C LEU A 161 -7.03 -8.92 6.87
N ARG A 162 -6.31 -9.98 7.23
CA ARG A 162 -5.51 -10.79 6.31
C ARG A 162 -6.37 -11.39 5.19
N GLU A 163 -7.56 -11.89 5.51
CA GLU A 163 -8.46 -12.47 4.51
C GLU A 163 -8.93 -11.43 3.50
N ARG A 164 -9.31 -10.25 3.98
CA ARG A 164 -9.70 -9.14 3.12
C ARG A 164 -8.56 -8.72 2.19
N TRP A 165 -7.34 -8.63 2.71
CA TRP A 165 -6.16 -8.37 1.87
C TRP A 165 -5.95 -9.45 0.81
N MET A 166 -6.05 -10.74 1.17
CA MET A 166 -5.89 -11.85 0.23
C MET A 166 -6.95 -11.88 -0.88
N GLN A 167 -8.16 -11.36 -0.66
CA GLN A 167 -9.17 -11.20 -1.70
C GLN A 167 -8.79 -10.13 -2.74
N LEU A 168 -8.00 -9.14 -2.32
CA LEU A 168 -7.53 -8.04 -3.14
C LEU A 168 -6.14 -8.29 -3.75
N ASP A 169 -5.47 -9.37 -3.37
CA ASP A 169 -4.10 -9.69 -3.81
C ASP A 169 -4.01 -9.85 -5.33
N ALA A 170 -3.29 -8.93 -5.96
CA ALA A 170 -3.07 -8.89 -7.40
C ALA A 170 -2.33 -10.13 -7.92
N PHE A 171 -1.46 -10.73 -7.10
CA PHE A 171 -0.57 -11.81 -7.52
C PHE A 171 -0.94 -13.16 -6.90
N ARG A 172 -2.14 -13.28 -6.32
CA ARG A 172 -2.62 -14.51 -5.69
C ARG A 172 -2.49 -15.70 -6.65
N SER A 173 -1.80 -16.75 -6.21
CA SER A 173 -1.59 -17.98 -6.99
C SER A 173 -0.86 -17.78 -8.33
N ARG A 174 -0.12 -16.67 -8.49
CA ARG A 174 0.71 -16.40 -9.68
C ARG A 174 2.17 -16.72 -9.39
N GLU A 175 2.92 -17.02 -10.45
CA GLU A 175 4.39 -17.09 -10.40
C GLU A 175 4.97 -15.69 -10.23
N VAL A 176 5.80 -15.53 -9.21
CA VAL A 176 6.38 -14.25 -8.82
C VAL A 176 7.88 -14.35 -8.61
N VAL A 177 8.50 -13.18 -8.65
CA VAL A 177 9.89 -12.96 -8.29
C VAL A 177 9.93 -11.94 -7.17
N ILE A 178 10.61 -12.28 -6.09
CA ILE A 178 10.87 -11.37 -4.97
C ILE A 178 12.29 -10.86 -5.13
N THR A 179 12.44 -9.54 -5.17
CA THR A 179 13.73 -8.87 -5.22
C THR A 179 14.00 -8.13 -3.92
N SER A 180 15.07 -8.51 -3.26
CA SER A 180 15.62 -7.84 -2.08
C SER A 180 17.11 -7.54 -2.30
N PRO A 181 17.75 -6.69 -1.48
CA PRO A 181 19.16 -6.36 -1.68
C PRO A 181 20.11 -7.56 -1.70
N ASN A 182 19.77 -8.61 -0.96
CA ASN A 182 20.66 -9.76 -0.74
C ASN A 182 20.20 -11.03 -1.46
N GLU A 183 18.96 -11.08 -1.94
CA GLU A 183 18.41 -12.28 -2.56
C GLU A 183 17.33 -11.98 -3.60
N ARG A 184 17.29 -12.85 -4.63
CA ARG A 184 16.20 -12.96 -5.58
C ARG A 184 15.57 -14.34 -5.41
N VAL A 185 14.27 -14.39 -5.12
CA VAL A 185 13.55 -15.64 -4.84
C VAL A 185 12.44 -15.83 -5.86
N HIS A 186 12.38 -17.02 -6.45
CA HIS A 186 11.35 -17.42 -7.41
C HIS A 186 10.36 -18.38 -6.77
N GLY A 187 9.08 -18.25 -7.12
CA GLY A 187 8.06 -19.21 -6.72
C GLY A 187 6.65 -18.66 -6.87
N LYS A 188 5.68 -19.45 -6.44
CA LYS A 188 4.27 -19.11 -6.49
C LYS A 188 3.84 -18.35 -5.24
N ALA A 189 3.19 -17.20 -5.40
CA ALA A 189 2.61 -16.47 -4.28
C ALA A 189 1.39 -17.22 -3.73
N VAL A 190 1.46 -17.65 -2.47
CA VAL A 190 0.44 -18.49 -1.81
C VAL A 190 -0.28 -17.77 -0.66
N GLY A 191 -0.12 -16.45 -0.55
CA GLY A 191 -0.84 -15.60 0.40
C GLY A 191 0.08 -15.00 1.46
N LEU A 192 -0.49 -14.70 2.63
CA LEU A 192 0.20 -14.01 3.72
C LEU A 192 0.35 -14.85 5.00
N GLY A 193 1.46 -14.62 5.69
CA GLY A 193 1.73 -15.14 7.04
C GLY A 193 0.88 -14.46 8.11
N SER A 194 1.16 -14.80 9.37
CA SER A 194 0.45 -14.23 10.53
C SER A 194 0.84 -12.78 10.83
N ASN A 195 2.00 -12.31 10.35
CA ASN A 195 2.50 -10.96 10.61
C ASN A 195 2.63 -10.11 9.33
N GLY A 196 2.02 -10.57 8.23
CA GLY A 196 2.06 -9.88 6.94
C GLY A 196 3.21 -10.29 6.03
N GLU A 197 3.96 -11.34 6.38
CA GLU A 197 5.00 -11.89 5.51
C GLU A 197 4.38 -12.45 4.23
N LEU A 198 4.98 -12.21 3.06
CA LEU A 198 4.55 -12.89 1.85
C LEU A 198 4.97 -14.36 1.93
N LEU A 199 4.02 -15.26 1.71
CA LEU A 199 4.27 -16.69 1.62
C LEU A 199 4.45 -17.07 0.15
N ILE A 200 5.57 -17.71 -0.14
CA ILE A 200 5.90 -18.23 -1.47
C ILE A 200 6.17 -19.72 -1.39
N GLN A 201 5.65 -20.45 -2.37
CA GLN A 201 6.00 -21.84 -2.61
C GLN A 201 7.09 -21.90 -3.67
N THR A 202 8.29 -22.34 -3.30
CA THR A 202 9.43 -22.50 -4.20
C THR A 202 9.27 -23.74 -5.08
N GLU A 203 10.08 -23.85 -6.13
CA GLU A 203 10.05 -24.99 -7.08
C GLU A 203 10.31 -26.35 -6.38
N ASP A 204 11.07 -26.37 -5.28
CA ASP A 204 11.28 -27.56 -4.43
C ASP A 204 10.08 -27.89 -3.52
N GLY A 205 8.95 -27.21 -3.71
CA GLY A 205 7.70 -27.40 -2.98
C GLY A 205 7.68 -26.79 -1.58
N LYS A 206 8.79 -26.24 -1.07
CA LYS A 206 8.87 -25.66 0.27
C LYS A 206 8.16 -24.30 0.32
N ARG A 207 7.67 -23.95 1.51
CA ARG A 207 7.12 -22.62 1.79
C ARG A 207 8.18 -21.74 2.44
N ARG A 208 8.43 -20.58 1.84
CA ARG A 208 9.31 -19.53 2.41
C ARG A 208 8.47 -18.34 2.85
N LYS A 209 8.86 -17.74 3.98
CA LYS A 209 8.31 -16.46 4.47
C LYS A 209 9.23 -15.34 4.04
N ILE A 210 8.67 -14.30 3.42
CA ILE A 210 9.38 -13.12 2.98
C ILE A 210 8.94 -11.93 3.83
N LEU A 211 9.89 -11.38 4.59
CA LEU A 211 9.68 -10.25 5.49
C LEU A 211 9.74 -8.89 4.78
N GLY A 212 10.49 -8.81 3.68
CA GLY A 212 10.73 -7.57 2.97
C GLY A 212 11.25 -7.81 1.57
N GLY A 213 10.83 -6.97 0.63
CA GLY A 213 11.10 -7.16 -0.78
C GLY A 213 10.27 -6.21 -1.64
N ASP A 214 10.53 -6.26 -2.95
CA ASP A 214 9.58 -5.90 -3.98
C ASP A 214 9.18 -7.19 -4.70
N VAL A 215 7.89 -7.42 -4.90
CA VAL A 215 7.35 -8.56 -5.66
C VAL A 215 6.96 -8.11 -7.06
N SER A 216 7.29 -8.90 -8.07
CA SER A 216 6.82 -8.72 -9.45
C SER A 216 6.33 -10.06 -10.01
N LEU A 217 5.49 -10.01 -11.03
CA LEU A 217 5.20 -11.20 -11.82
C LEU A 217 6.49 -11.70 -12.49
N ARG A 218 6.60 -13.02 -12.64
CA ARG A 218 7.66 -13.63 -13.46
C ARG A 218 7.31 -13.38 -14.93
N GLU A 219 8.19 -12.68 -15.64
CA GLU A 219 8.13 -12.64 -17.11
C GLU A 219 8.35 -14.07 -17.62
N LEU A 220 7.42 -14.56 -18.44
CA LEU A 220 7.64 -15.78 -19.20
C LEU A 220 8.61 -15.40 -20.32
N ALA A 221 9.80 -16.00 -20.30
CA ALA A 221 10.78 -15.89 -21.37
C ALA A 221 10.25 -16.56 -22.66
#